data_AF-A0A4R6M972-F1
#
_entry.id   AF-A0A4R6M972-F1
#
_cell.length_a   1.000
_cell.length_b   1.000
_cell.length_c   1.000
_cell.angle_alpha   90.00
_cell.angle_beta   90.00
_cell.angle_gamma   90.00
#
_symmetry.space_group_name_H-M   'P 1'
#
loop_
_entity.id
_entity.type
_entity.pdbx_description
1 polymer ?
#
loop_
_entity_poly.entity_id
_entity_poly.type
_entity_poly.pdbx_seq_one_letter_code
_entity_poly.pdbx_strand_id
1 'polypeptide(L)' 'MLGGISIWQLLIVLAILILIFGTKKFKNLGSDLGGAVKGFKEAVNKEGEKEDAEVAQNKVIEGESSKDNKSV' A
#
# COMPACT_ATOMS: atom_id res chain seq x y z
N MET A 1 -16.89 -4.93 29.01
CA MET A 1 -17.24 -6.08 28.16
C MET A 1 -17.13 -5.68 26.69
N LEU A 2 -15.91 -5.49 26.17
CA LEU A 2 -15.66 -5.08 24.78
C LEU A 2 -14.45 -5.84 24.21
N GLY A 3 -14.42 -7.16 24.38
CA GLY A 3 -13.30 -8.01 23.97
C GLY A 3 -13.73 -9.31 23.31
N GLY A 4 -14.82 -9.26 22.51
CA GLY A 4 -15.50 -10.48 22.03
C GLY A 4 -15.25 -10.85 20.57
N ILE A 5 -14.63 -9.98 19.77
CA ILE A 5 -14.37 -10.27 18.35
C ILE A 5 -12.93 -10.74 18.23
N SER A 6 -12.73 -12.05 18.33
CA SER A 6 -11.42 -12.64 18.06
C SER A 6 -11.19 -12.73 16.55
N ILE A 7 -9.92 -12.56 16.15
CA ILE A 7 -9.47 -12.57 14.75
C ILE A 7 -9.94 -13.83 14.02
N TRP A 8 -10.04 -14.97 14.73
CA TRP A 8 -10.45 -16.25 14.18
C TRP A 8 -11.91 -16.27 13.72
N GLN A 9 -12.80 -15.59 14.44
CA GLN A 9 -14.21 -15.47 14.08
C GLN A 9 -14.37 -14.60 12.84
N LEU A 10 -13.59 -13.51 12.71
CA LEU A 10 -13.60 -12.67 11.52
C LEU A 10 -13.15 -13.44 10.26
N LEU A 11 -12.12 -14.29 10.37
CA LEU A 11 -11.67 -15.12 9.25
C LEU A 11 -12.74 -16.12 8.80
N ILE A 12 -13.45 -16.76 9.74
CA ILE A 12 -14.53 -17.68 9.43
C ILE A 12 -15.69 -16.96 8.73
N VAL A 13 -16.09 -15.79 9.24
CA VAL A 13 -17.14 -14.97 8.61
C VAL A 13 -16.72 -14.52 7.20
N LEU A 14 -15.48 -14.08 7.04
CA LEU A 14 -14.93 -13.67 5.74
C LEU A 14 -14.94 -14.84 4.73
N ALA A 15 -14.56 -16.05 5.17
CA ALA A 15 -14.59 -17.23 4.32
C ALA A 15 -16.01 -17.52 3.81
N ILE A 16 -17.02 -17.44 4.67
CA ILE A 16 -18.42 -17.65 4.29
C ILE A 16 -18.88 -16.59 3.28
N LEU A 17 -18.54 -15.31 3.50
CA LEU A 17 -18.86 -14.24 2.55
C LEU A 17 -18.21 -14.48 1.18
N ILE A 18 -16.95 -14.90 1.16
CA ILE A 18 -16.25 -15.22 -0.09
C ILE A 18 -16.88 -16.43 -0.79
N LEU A 19 -17.37 -17.43 -0.06
CA LEU A 19 -18.10 -18.56 -0.66
C LEU A 19 -19.43 -18.14 -1.29
N ILE A 20 -20.17 -17.22 -0.65
CA ILE A 20 -21.47 -16.74 -1.16
C ILE A 20 -21.29 -15.81 -2.37
N PHE A 21 -20.39 -14.84 -2.26
CA PHE A 21 -20.19 -13.81 -3.29
C PHE A 21 -19.18 -14.21 -4.38
N GLY A 22 -18.37 -15.24 -4.12
CA GLY A 22 -17.25 -15.66 -4.95
C GLY A 22 -16.03 -14.74 -4.84
N THR A 23 -14.83 -15.28 -5.08
CA THR A 23 -13.57 -14.53 -5.03
C THR A 23 -13.41 -13.51 -6.16
N LYS A 24 -14.12 -13.69 -7.28
CA LYS A 24 -13.99 -12.81 -8.47
C LYS A 24 -14.40 -11.37 -8.19
N LYS A 25 -15.49 -11.15 -7.45
CA LYS A 25 -15.96 -9.81 -7.05
C LYS A 25 -15.02 -9.18 -6.01
N PHE A 26 -14.57 -9.98 -5.05
CA PHE A 26 -13.63 -9.56 -4.01
C PHE A 26 -12.24 -9.19 -4.56
N LYS A 27 -11.75 -9.85 -5.61
CA LYS A 27 -10.44 -9.54 -6.19
C LYS A 27 -10.40 -8.14 -6.82
N ASN A 28 -11.38 -7.82 -7.65
CA ASN A 28 -11.43 -6.52 -8.32
C ASN A 28 -11.62 -5.40 -7.29
N LEU A 29 -12.60 -5.54 -6.40
CA LEU A 29 -12.87 -4.55 -5.36
C LEU A 29 -11.73 -4.45 -4.33
N GLY A 30 -11.12 -5.58 -3.96
CA GLY A 30 -10.01 -5.63 -3.03
C GLY A 30 -8.71 -5.05 -3.60
N SER A 31 -8.50 -5.13 -4.92
CA SER A 31 -7.37 -4.46 -5.57
C SER A 31 -7.51 -2.93 -5.52
N ASP A 32 -8.71 -2.42 -5.81
CA ASP A 32 -8.98 -0.97 -5.83
C ASP A 32 -8.93 -0.38 -4.41
N LEU A 33 -9.60 -1.03 -3.46
CA LEU A 33 -9.58 -0.62 -2.05
C LEU A 33 -8.19 -0.84 -1.43
N GLY A 34 -7.52 -1.94 -1.76
CA GLY A 34 -6.18 -2.24 -1.27
C GLY A 34 -5.14 -1.23 -1.76
N GLY A 35 -5.23 -0.79 -3.01
CA GLY A 35 -4.40 0.29 -3.56
C GLY A 35 -4.59 1.61 -2.81
N ALA A 36 -5.84 2.01 -2.56
CA ALA A 36 -6.16 3.23 -1.82
C ALA A 36 -5.67 3.18 -0.35
N VAL A 37 -5.89 2.06 0.33
CA VAL A 37 -5.45 1.86 1.72
C VAL A 37 -3.92 1.78 1.81
N LYS A 38 -3.24 1.22 0.81
CA LYS A 38 -1.77 1.18 0.75
C LYS A 38 -1.20 2.60 0.65
N GLY A 39 -1.72 3.45 -0.23
CA GLY A 39 -1.30 4.85 -0.33
C GLY A 39 -1.58 5.64 0.94
N PHE A 40 -2.72 5.41 1.60
CA PHE A 40 -3.04 6.00 2.89
C PHE A 40 -2.06 5.57 3.99
N LYS A 41 -1.77 4.26 4.09
CA LYS A 41 -0.78 3.73 5.03
C LYS A 41 0.60 4.34 4.78
N GLU A 42 1.05 4.40 3.53
CA GLU A 42 2.33 5.00 3.17
C GLU A 42 2.40 6.49 3.54
N ALA A 43 1.35 7.28 3.27
CA ALA A 43 1.29 8.69 3.66
C ALA A 43 1.37 8.88 5.18
N VAL A 44 0.60 8.10 5.94
CA VAL A 44 0.59 8.16 7.41
C VAL A 44 1.94 7.71 8.01
N ASN A 45 2.55 6.64 7.49
CA ASN A 45 3.88 6.22 7.96
C ASN A 45 4.96 7.24 7.57
N LYS A 46 4.86 7.86 6.40
CA LYS A 46 5.82 8.89 5.94
C LYS A 46 5.66 10.23 6.67
N GLU A 47 4.49 10.54 7.22
CA GLU A 47 4.31 11.66 8.15
C GLU A 47 4.86 11.34 9.55
N GLY A 48 4.70 10.09 10.01
CA GLY A 48 5.30 9.63 11.28
C GLY A 48 6.82 9.51 11.25
N GLU A 49 7.42 9.06 10.15
CA GLU A 49 8.88 8.96 9.99
C GLU A 49 9.56 10.32 9.76
N LYS A 50 8.83 11.37 9.38
CA LYS A 50 9.41 12.73 9.24
C LYS A 50 9.79 13.36 10.58
N GLU A 51 9.29 12.86 11.71
CA GLU A 51 9.75 13.29 13.03
C GLU A 51 11.07 12.60 13.45
N ASP A 52 11.44 11.46 12.84
CA ASP A 52 12.64 10.68 13.20
C ASP A 52 13.74 10.59 12.10
N ALA A 53 13.46 10.99 10.85
CA ALA A 53 14.34 10.72 9.70
C ALA A 53 14.95 11.95 9.00
N GLU A 54 15.09 13.11 9.65
CA GLU A 54 15.79 14.27 9.03
C GLU A 54 17.32 14.03 8.84
N VAL A 55 17.90 12.94 9.36
CA VAL A 55 19.37 12.72 9.32
C VAL A 55 19.83 11.78 8.19
N ALA A 56 18.95 11.08 7.47
CA ALA A 56 19.42 10.07 6.50
C ALA A 56 18.58 10.00 5.23
N GLN A 57 18.89 10.85 4.24
CA GLN A 57 19.05 10.47 2.82
C GLN A 57 19.09 11.70 1.91
N ASN A 58 20.17 12.48 2.00
CA ASN A 58 20.67 13.25 0.87
C ASN A 58 21.57 12.35 0.01
N LYS A 59 21.00 11.42 -0.77
CA LYS A 59 21.75 10.68 -1.78
C LYS A 59 20.85 10.12 -2.88
N VAL A 60 20.49 10.94 -3.86
CA VAL A 60 20.55 10.62 -5.32
C VAL A 60 20.51 11.97 -6.07
N ILE A 61 21.68 12.55 -6.35
CA ILE A 61 21.87 13.47 -7.47
C ILE A 61 22.95 12.81 -8.33
N GLU A 62 22.56 11.93 -9.25
CA GLU A 62 23.37 11.60 -10.43
C GLU A 62 22.53 10.78 -11.43
N GLY A 63 22.51 11.26 -12.67
CA GLY A 63 21.69 10.76 -13.76
C GLY A 63 21.74 11.77 -14.90
N GLU A 64 22.87 11.75 -15.58
CA GLU A 64 23.42 12.77 -16.47
C GLU A 64 22.55 13.13 -17.69
N SER A 65 22.77 14.37 -18.11
CA SER A 65 22.40 14.97 -19.38
C SER A 65 23.14 14.30 -20.57
N SER A 66 22.43 14.25 -21.71
CA SER A 66 22.97 14.33 -23.08
C SER A 66 23.88 13.20 -23.61
N LYS A 67 23.31 12.41 -24.54
CA LYS A 67 23.91 11.95 -25.82
C LYS A 67 22.75 11.61 -26.77
N ASP A 68 22.69 11.92 -28.05
CA ASP A 68 23.49 12.73 -28.97
C ASP A 68 22.56 13.00 -30.16
N ASN A 69 22.41 14.25 -30.57
CA ASN A 69 21.88 14.63 -31.88
C ASN A 69 22.89 15.57 -32.53
N LYS A 70 23.75 15.01 -33.40
CA LYS A 70 24.57 15.69 -34.42
C LYS A 70 25.36 14.62 -35.17
N SER A 71 25.61 14.60 -36.48
CA SER A 71 25.19 15.29 -37.71
C SER A 71 25.79 14.45 -38.86
N VAL A 72 25.23 14.40 -40.07
CA VAL A 72 25.62 15.25 -41.23
C VAL A 72 27.03 15.86 -41.15
#